data_AF-A0A673MY52-F1
#
_entry.id   AF-A0A673MY52-F1
#
_cell.length_a   1.000
_cell.length_b   1.000
_cell.length_c   1.000
_cell.angle_alpha   90.00
_cell.angle_beta   90.00
_cell.angle_gamma   90.00
#
_symmetry.space_group_name_H-M   'P 1'
#
loop_
_entity.id
_entity.type
_entity.pdbx_description
1 polymer ?
#
loop_
_entity_poly.entity_id
_entity_poly.type
_entity_poly.pdbx_seq_one_letter_code
_entity_poly.pdbx_strand_id
1 'polypeptide(L)'
;ILEEKRSRMMEICFETVSMHTEKIAPKSKGITPMSVKEVLQSLVDDNMVDTERVGTSNYYWAFPSKALHARKCRLEELERQHEDGNQRKKALQRAVDKAKVGREVNEKRENLLKELTALKHQRDQLKAELEKYKECDPEVANITAKEAVSRWTDNVFAIKSWAKKKFGFENSSLDKAFGIPEDFDYIN
;
A
#
# COMPACT_ATOMS: atom_id res chain seq x y z
N ILE A 1 -10.65 -27.98 -42.04
CA ILE A 1 -9.61 -27.85 -43.09
C ILE A 1 -8.21 -27.91 -42.50
N LEU A 2 -7.81 -26.99 -41.60
CA LEU A 2 -6.48 -27.04 -40.99
C LEU A 2 -6.25 -28.30 -40.15
N GLU A 3 -7.22 -28.66 -39.30
CA GLU A 3 -7.10 -29.85 -38.43
C GLU A 3 -7.00 -31.16 -39.23
N GLU A 4 -7.71 -31.25 -40.35
CA GLU A 4 -7.64 -32.39 -41.25
C GLU A 4 -6.26 -32.50 -41.93
N LYS A 5 -5.67 -31.37 -42.33
CA LYS A 5 -4.27 -31.33 -42.83
C LYS A 5 -3.28 -31.72 -41.74
N ARG A 6 -3.52 -31.32 -40.49
CA ARG A 6 -2.71 -31.70 -39.32
C ARG A 6 -2.78 -33.20 -39.06
N SER A 7 -3.97 -33.81 -39.09
CA SER A 7 -4.12 -35.27 -38.95
C SER A 7 -3.36 -36.03 -40.04
N ARG A 8 -3.50 -35.62 -41.31
CA ARG A 8 -2.77 -36.24 -42.43
C ARG A 8 -1.26 -36.06 -42.33
N MET A 9 -0.78 -34.93 -41.82
CA MET A 9 0.64 -34.67 -41.59
C MET A 9 1.18 -35.55 -40.45
N MET A 10 0.41 -35.72 -39.38
CA MET A 10 0.76 -36.61 -38.26
C MET A 10 0.93 -38.06 -38.70
N GLU A 11 0.07 -38.56 -39.60
CA GLU A 11 0.22 -39.92 -40.16
C GLU A 11 1.58 -40.10 -40.84
N ILE A 12 2.03 -39.12 -41.65
CA ILE A 12 3.35 -39.17 -42.29
C ILE A 12 4.47 -39.21 -41.24
N CYS A 13 4.36 -38.37 -40.20
CA CYS A 13 5.35 -38.30 -39.13
C CYS A 13 5.38 -39.53 -38.24
N PHE A 14 4.28 -40.30 -38.16
CA PHE A 14 4.24 -41.61 -37.49
C PHE A 14 4.85 -42.73 -38.34
N GLU A 15 4.65 -42.69 -39.65
CA GLU A 15 5.11 -43.73 -40.58
C GLU A 15 6.61 -43.62 -40.90
N THR A 16 7.18 -42.42 -40.92
CA THR A 16 8.58 -42.24 -41.32
C THR A 16 9.24 -41.03 -40.65
N VAL A 17 10.45 -41.22 -40.11
CA VAL A 17 11.35 -40.12 -39.77
C VAL A 17 12.11 -39.72 -41.02
N SER A 18 11.81 -38.55 -41.58
CA SER A 18 12.45 -38.12 -42.84
C SER A 18 12.71 -36.62 -42.90
N MET A 19 13.85 -36.29 -43.52
CA MET A 19 14.15 -34.94 -44.01
C MET A 19 13.22 -34.52 -45.16
N HIS A 20 12.54 -35.47 -45.80
CA HIS A 20 11.69 -35.22 -46.96
C HIS A 20 10.22 -35.03 -46.63
N THR A 21 9.83 -34.92 -45.36
CA THR A 21 8.43 -34.75 -44.94
C THR A 21 7.75 -33.59 -45.68
N GLU A 22 8.45 -32.46 -45.88
CA GLU A 22 7.92 -31.33 -46.66
C GLU A 22 7.63 -31.66 -48.13
N LYS A 23 8.38 -32.59 -48.72
CA LYS A 23 8.22 -33.05 -50.12
C LYS A 23 7.23 -34.21 -50.24
N ILE A 24 7.11 -35.03 -49.19
CA ILE A 24 6.23 -36.21 -49.14
C ILE A 24 4.79 -35.77 -48.90
N ALA A 25 4.55 -34.76 -48.06
CA ALA A 25 3.20 -34.34 -47.67
C ALA A 25 2.26 -33.97 -48.84
N PRO A 26 2.72 -33.21 -49.86
CA PRO A 26 1.89 -32.93 -51.03
C PRO A 26 1.64 -34.16 -51.90
N LYS A 27 2.63 -35.05 -52.02
CA LYS A 27 2.60 -36.22 -52.91
C LYS A 27 1.81 -37.40 -52.36
N SER A 28 1.93 -37.65 -51.05
CA SER A 28 1.36 -38.83 -50.38
C SER A 28 -0.04 -38.55 -49.82
N LYS A 29 -0.26 -37.39 -49.20
CA LYS A 29 -1.51 -37.07 -48.49
C LYS A 29 -2.26 -35.84 -49.01
N GLY A 30 -1.81 -35.29 -50.15
CA GLY A 30 -2.50 -34.20 -50.85
C GLY A 30 -2.49 -32.86 -50.12
N ILE A 31 -1.54 -32.62 -49.21
CA ILE A 31 -1.44 -31.34 -48.49
C ILE A 31 -0.91 -30.27 -49.44
N THR A 32 -1.64 -29.16 -49.58
CA THR A 32 -1.23 -28.07 -50.48
C THR A 32 0.20 -27.59 -50.15
N PRO A 33 1.14 -27.54 -51.12
CA PRO A 33 2.54 -27.21 -50.87
C PRO A 33 2.75 -25.92 -50.07
N MET A 34 1.96 -24.88 -50.35
CA MET A 34 2.04 -23.59 -49.64
C MET A 34 1.67 -23.69 -48.15
N SER A 35 0.88 -24.69 -47.74
CA SER A 35 0.43 -24.87 -46.35
C SER A 35 1.26 -25.87 -45.54
N VAL A 36 2.20 -26.60 -46.17
CA VAL A 36 2.96 -27.67 -45.51
C VAL A 36 3.76 -27.16 -44.32
N LYS A 37 4.47 -26.04 -44.50
CA LYS A 37 5.29 -25.43 -43.44
C LYS A 37 4.47 -24.93 -42.27
N GLU A 38 3.34 -24.26 -42.56
CA GLU A 38 2.42 -23.77 -41.53
C GLU A 38 1.83 -24.93 -40.72
N VAL A 39 1.41 -26.01 -41.40
CA VAL A 39 0.88 -27.21 -40.74
C VAL A 39 1.94 -27.88 -39.87
N LEU A 40 3.16 -28.08 -40.38
CA LEU A 40 4.27 -28.65 -39.60
C LEU A 40 4.63 -27.78 -38.40
N GLN A 41 4.76 -26.46 -38.58
CA GLN A 41 5.07 -25.55 -37.49
C GLN A 41 3.98 -25.59 -36.42
N SER A 42 2.71 -25.56 -36.82
CA SER A 42 1.59 -25.64 -35.86
C SER A 42 1.60 -26.95 -35.05
N LEU A 43 2.05 -28.08 -35.63
CA LEU A 43 2.18 -29.35 -34.94
C LEU A 43 3.40 -29.40 -34.00
N VAL A 44 4.49 -28.72 -34.38
CA VAL A 44 5.68 -28.55 -33.53
C VAL A 44 5.36 -27.65 -32.34
N ASP A 45 4.68 -26.53 -32.57
CA ASP A 45 4.27 -25.57 -31.52
C ASP A 45 3.37 -26.24 -30.47
N ASP A 46 2.50 -27.15 -30.90
CA ASP A 46 1.64 -27.95 -30.01
C ASP A 46 2.34 -29.20 -29.42
N ASN A 47 3.66 -29.34 -29.62
CA ASN A 47 4.49 -30.47 -29.18
C ASN A 47 4.03 -31.84 -29.70
N MET A 48 3.26 -31.88 -30.77
CA MET A 48 2.75 -33.12 -31.39
C MET A 48 3.77 -33.77 -32.33
N VAL A 49 4.61 -32.96 -32.98
CA VAL A 49 5.72 -33.38 -33.84
C VAL A 49 7.02 -32.85 -33.25
N ASP A 50 8.03 -33.70 -33.15
CA ASP A 50 9.39 -33.27 -32.84
C ASP A 50 10.10 -32.83 -34.12
N THR A 51 10.94 -31.82 -33.98
CA THR A 51 11.83 -31.37 -35.05
C THR A 51 13.26 -31.28 -34.54
N GLU A 52 14.21 -31.74 -35.34
CA GLU A 52 15.64 -31.54 -35.09
C GLU A 52 16.35 -31.12 -36.37
N ARG A 53 17.26 -30.17 -36.23
CA ARG A 53 18.08 -29.70 -37.34
C ARG A 53 19.43 -30.39 -37.30
N VAL A 54 19.71 -31.20 -38.32
CA VAL A 54 21.01 -31.84 -38.53
C VAL A 54 21.64 -31.26 -39.78
N GLY A 55 22.69 -30.46 -39.60
CA GLY A 55 23.34 -29.71 -40.69
C GLY A 55 22.42 -28.66 -41.31
N THR A 56 22.18 -28.76 -42.62
CA THR A 56 21.32 -27.84 -43.40
C THR A 56 19.86 -28.26 -43.44
N SER A 57 19.50 -29.35 -42.76
CA SER A 57 18.21 -30.03 -42.94
C SER A 57 17.45 -30.25 -41.64
N ASN A 58 16.12 -30.12 -41.70
CA ASN A 58 15.22 -30.41 -40.58
C ASN A 58 14.63 -31.82 -40.73
N TYR A 59 14.61 -32.56 -39.63
CA TYR A 59 13.99 -33.88 -39.49
C TYR A 59 12.75 -33.74 -38.63
N TYR A 60 11.67 -34.37 -39.08
CA TYR A 60 10.38 -34.36 -38.36
C TYR A 60 9.97 -35.80 -38.04
N TRP A 61 9.51 -36.02 -36.82
CA TRP A 61 8.96 -37.30 -36.38
C TRP A 61 7.91 -37.13 -35.30
N ALA A 62 7.06 -38.14 -35.14
CA ALA A 62 6.12 -38.21 -34.03
C ALA A 62 5.99 -39.65 -33.55
N PHE A 63 5.72 -39.84 -32.26
CA PHE A 63 5.34 -41.14 -31.71
C PHE A 63 3.85 -41.17 -31.42
N PRO A 64 3.10 -42.22 -31.81
CA PRO A 64 1.67 -42.33 -31.52
C PRO A 64 1.33 -42.17 -30.02
N SER A 65 2.23 -42.60 -29.15
CA SER A 65 2.10 -42.50 -27.69
C SER A 65 2.36 -41.10 -27.13
N LYS A 66 3.02 -40.21 -27.87
CA LYS A 66 3.48 -38.89 -27.36
C LYS A 66 2.31 -37.98 -26.99
N ALA A 67 1.31 -37.88 -27.86
CA ALA A 67 0.13 -37.05 -27.60
C ALA A 67 -0.67 -37.54 -26.39
N LEU A 68 -0.77 -38.88 -26.23
CA LEU A 68 -1.41 -39.49 -25.06
C LEU A 68 -0.61 -39.17 -23.78
N HIS A 69 0.71 -39.37 -23.81
CA HIS A 69 1.58 -39.14 -22.66
C HIS A 69 1.59 -37.67 -22.23
N ALA A 70 1.72 -36.73 -23.17
CA ALA A 70 1.67 -35.30 -22.89
C ALA A 70 0.34 -34.88 -22.24
N ARG A 71 -0.79 -35.42 -22.71
CA ARG A 71 -2.10 -35.19 -22.08
C ARG A 71 -2.19 -35.75 -20.67
N LYS A 72 -1.66 -36.96 -20.42
CA LYS A 72 -1.61 -37.57 -19.08
C LYS A 72 -0.77 -36.74 -18.11
N CYS A 73 0.46 -36.38 -18.47
CA CYS A 73 1.30 -35.53 -17.62
C CYS A 73 0.65 -34.18 -17.33
N ARG A 74 -0.02 -33.59 -18.32
CA ARG A 74 -0.75 -32.32 -18.12
C ARG A 74 -1.94 -32.49 -17.19
N LEU A 75 -2.66 -33.60 -17.27
CA LEU A 75 -3.75 -33.92 -16.35
C LEU A 75 -3.22 -34.06 -14.92
N GLU A 76 -2.17 -34.85 -14.72
CA GLU A 76 -1.54 -35.07 -13.40
C GLU A 76 -1.06 -33.74 -12.79
N GLU A 77 -0.44 -32.87 -13.58
CA GLU A 77 -0.01 -31.54 -13.11
C GLU A 77 -1.20 -30.65 -12.73
N LEU A 78 -2.27 -30.64 -13.54
CA LEU A 78 -3.48 -29.87 -13.23
C LEU A 78 -4.18 -30.41 -11.97
N GLU A 79 -4.24 -31.73 -11.79
CA GLU A 79 -4.78 -32.37 -10.58
C GLU A 79 -3.96 -31.99 -9.34
N ARG A 80 -2.63 -31.98 -9.45
CA ARG A 80 -1.73 -31.56 -8.37
C ARG A 80 -1.95 -30.09 -8.01
N GLN A 81 -2.04 -29.20 -9.00
CA GLN A 81 -2.31 -27.78 -8.78
C GLN A 81 -3.69 -27.53 -8.16
N HIS A 82 -4.69 -28.29 -8.60
CA HIS A 82 -6.03 -28.22 -8.04
C HIS A 82 -6.04 -28.65 -6.57
N GLU A 83 -5.36 -29.74 -6.22
CA GLU A 83 -5.28 -30.22 -4.84
C GLU A 83 -4.52 -29.24 -3.94
N ASP A 84 -3.37 -28.71 -4.37
CA ASP A 84 -2.64 -27.66 -3.62
C ASP A 84 -3.51 -26.40 -3.43
N GLY A 85 -4.19 -25.95 -4.49
CA GLY A 85 -5.14 -24.83 -4.40
C GLY A 85 -6.27 -25.08 -3.41
N ASN A 86 -6.82 -26.30 -3.40
CA ASN A 86 -7.89 -26.70 -2.48
C ASN A 86 -7.40 -26.76 -1.02
N GLN A 87 -6.18 -27.27 -0.79
CA GLN A 87 -5.55 -27.28 0.52
C GLN A 87 -5.31 -25.87 1.05
N ARG A 88 -4.77 -24.97 0.20
CA ARG A 88 -4.60 -23.55 0.54
C ARG A 88 -5.92 -22.89 0.87
N LYS A 89 -6.96 -23.10 0.05
CA LYS A 89 -8.31 -22.59 0.31
C LYS A 89 -8.83 -23.04 1.68
N LYS A 90 -8.72 -24.34 2.01
CA LYS A 90 -9.13 -24.88 3.32
C LYS A 90 -8.33 -24.28 4.46
N ALA A 91 -7.02 -24.08 4.30
CA ALA A 91 -6.17 -23.45 5.30
C ALA A 91 -6.55 -21.99 5.54
N LEU A 92 -6.73 -21.20 4.47
CA LEU A 92 -7.16 -19.81 4.57
C LEU A 92 -8.55 -19.68 5.19
N GLN A 93 -9.49 -20.56 4.82
CA GLN A 93 -10.83 -20.55 5.40
C GLN A 93 -10.78 -20.77 6.91
N ARG A 94 -10.00 -21.75 7.38
CA ARG A 94 -9.78 -21.97 8.83
C ARG A 94 -9.16 -20.76 9.52
N ALA A 95 -8.20 -20.10 8.88
CA ALA A 95 -7.58 -18.88 9.42
C ALA A 95 -8.58 -17.73 9.52
N VAL A 96 -9.42 -17.53 8.51
CA VAL A 96 -10.49 -16.54 8.50
C VAL A 96 -11.50 -16.82 9.60
N ASP A 97 -11.95 -18.07 9.73
CA ASP A 97 -12.94 -18.46 10.74
C ASP A 97 -12.37 -18.26 12.16
N LYS A 98 -11.10 -18.62 12.39
CA LYS A 98 -10.40 -18.35 13.65
C LYS A 98 -10.29 -16.85 13.94
N ALA A 99 -10.01 -16.02 12.94
CA ALA A 99 -9.91 -14.57 13.09
C ALA A 99 -11.26 -13.87 13.31
N LYS A 100 -12.36 -14.50 12.87
CA LYS A 100 -13.73 -14.01 13.09
C LYS A 100 -14.19 -14.22 14.54
N VAL A 101 -13.72 -15.26 15.22
CA VAL A 101 -14.06 -15.49 16.64
C VAL A 101 -13.66 -14.27 17.46
N GLY A 102 -14.63 -13.66 18.15
CA GLY A 102 -14.43 -12.42 18.94
C GLY A 102 -14.39 -11.12 18.13
N ARG A 103 -14.52 -11.18 16.80
CA ARG A 103 -14.69 -10.03 15.89
C ARG A 103 -15.98 -10.13 15.08
N GLU A 104 -16.97 -10.79 15.66
CA GLU A 104 -18.28 -10.95 15.05
C GLU A 104 -18.89 -9.59 14.74
N VAL A 105 -19.46 -9.47 13.54
CA VAL A 105 -20.19 -8.28 13.13
C VAL A 105 -21.49 -8.27 13.92
N ASN A 106 -21.58 -7.35 14.88
CA ASN A 106 -22.78 -7.09 15.64
C ASN A 106 -22.91 -5.58 15.88
N GLU A 107 -24.13 -5.14 16.13
CA GLU A 107 -24.47 -3.73 16.30
C GLU A 107 -23.65 -3.08 17.42
N LYS A 108 -23.40 -3.82 18.52
CA LYS A 108 -22.56 -3.37 19.64
C LYS A 108 -21.13 -3.04 19.18
N ARG A 109 -20.50 -3.90 18.37
CA ARG A 109 -19.16 -3.71 17.83
C ARG A 109 -19.12 -2.51 16.88
N GLU A 110 -20.11 -2.36 16.02
CA GLU A 110 -20.19 -1.21 15.11
C GLU A 110 -20.32 0.11 15.88
N ASN A 111 -21.17 0.14 16.90
CA ASN A 111 -21.33 1.32 17.75
C ASN A 111 -20.05 1.65 18.52
N LEU A 112 -19.38 0.64 19.10
CA LEU A 112 -18.07 0.81 19.76
C LEU A 112 -16.99 1.33 18.81
N LEU A 113 -16.99 0.89 17.54
CA LEU A 113 -16.04 1.38 16.54
C LEU A 113 -16.31 2.84 16.16
N LYS A 114 -17.59 3.23 16.05
CA LYS A 114 -17.97 4.64 15.83
C LYS A 114 -17.55 5.52 17.01
N GLU A 115 -17.85 5.09 18.23
CA GLU A 115 -17.47 5.78 19.46
C GLU A 115 -15.95 5.92 19.59
N LEU A 116 -15.20 4.84 19.38
CA LEU A 116 -13.74 4.86 19.41
C LEU A 116 -13.14 5.82 18.36
N THR A 117 -13.77 5.92 17.20
CA THR A 117 -13.35 6.88 16.16
C THR A 117 -13.61 8.32 16.59
N ALA A 118 -14.79 8.58 17.17
CA ALA A 118 -15.14 9.89 17.70
C ALA A 118 -14.21 10.32 18.85
N LEU A 119 -13.95 9.42 19.81
CA LEU A 119 -13.06 9.68 20.95
C LEU A 119 -11.61 9.91 20.51
N LYS A 120 -11.11 9.17 19.51
CA LYS A 120 -9.79 9.42 18.93
C LYS A 120 -9.71 10.82 18.33
N HIS A 121 -10.73 11.22 17.58
CA HIS A 121 -10.79 12.55 17.00
C HIS A 121 -10.81 13.65 18.08
N GLN A 122 -11.64 13.50 19.11
CA GLN A 122 -11.69 14.44 20.24
C GLN A 122 -10.35 14.52 20.98
N ARG A 123 -9.71 13.38 21.25
CA ARG A 123 -8.36 13.35 21.86
C ARG A 123 -7.36 14.12 21.00
N ASP A 124 -7.39 13.94 19.69
CA ASP A 124 -6.44 14.60 18.79
C ASP A 124 -6.70 16.12 18.72
N GLN A 125 -7.96 16.55 18.75
CA GLN A 125 -8.33 17.96 18.88
C GLN A 125 -7.83 18.56 20.21
N LEU A 126 -8.10 17.90 21.33
CA LEU A 126 -7.67 18.35 22.67
C LEU A 126 -6.15 18.41 22.78
N LYS A 127 -5.43 17.44 22.20
CA LYS A 127 -3.97 17.47 22.14
C LYS A 127 -3.47 18.66 21.32
N ALA A 128 -4.08 18.93 20.17
CA ALA A 128 -3.71 20.08 19.36
C ALA A 128 -4.02 21.41 20.08
N GLU A 129 -5.08 21.45 20.87
CA GLU A 129 -5.42 22.59 21.72
C GLU A 129 -4.40 22.77 22.86
N LEU A 130 -4.04 21.70 23.56
CA LEU A 130 -3.02 21.75 24.62
C LEU A 130 -1.65 22.21 24.11
N GLU A 131 -1.25 21.79 22.90
CA GLU A 131 0.02 22.26 22.30
C GLU A 131 0.02 23.78 22.09
N LYS A 132 -1.12 24.44 21.87
CA LYS A 132 -1.19 25.91 21.79
C LYS A 132 -0.83 26.60 23.10
N TYR A 133 -1.12 25.95 24.23
CA TYR A 133 -0.90 26.50 25.57
C TYR A 133 0.40 26.03 26.21
N LYS A 134 1.17 25.17 25.53
CA LYS A 134 2.40 24.57 26.05
C LYS A 134 3.47 25.57 26.47
N GLU A 135 3.52 26.72 25.79
CA GLU A 135 4.46 27.80 26.09
C GLU A 135 3.84 28.92 26.93
N CYS A 136 2.52 28.88 27.16
CA CYS A 136 1.79 29.87 27.95
C CYS A 136 1.52 29.30 29.35
N ASP A 137 2.55 29.26 30.21
CA ASP A 137 2.35 29.03 31.64
C ASP A 137 1.72 30.30 32.26
N PRO A 138 0.41 30.29 32.58
CA PRO A 138 -0.26 31.47 33.08
C PRO A 138 0.23 31.87 34.47
N GLU A 139 0.74 30.91 35.24
CA GLU A 139 1.21 31.14 36.61
C GLU A 139 2.56 31.88 36.56
N VAL A 140 3.48 31.46 35.70
CA VAL A 140 4.76 32.15 35.49
C VAL A 140 4.57 33.56 34.92
N ALA A 141 3.71 33.72 33.90
CA ALA A 141 3.46 35.01 33.27
C ALA A 141 2.85 36.03 34.25
N ASN A 142 1.94 35.59 35.12
CA ASN A 142 1.27 36.45 36.08
C ASN A 142 2.20 36.88 37.23
N ILE A 143 3.08 35.98 37.69
CA ILE A 143 4.11 36.30 38.70
C ILE A 143 5.05 37.38 38.17
N THR A 144 5.60 37.19 36.96
CA THR A 144 6.53 38.17 36.35
C THR A 144 5.86 39.54 36.15
N ALA A 145 4.59 39.56 35.73
CA ALA A 145 3.84 40.80 35.57
C ALA A 145 3.61 41.51 36.92
N LYS A 146 3.19 40.79 37.97
CA LYS A 146 3.01 41.35 39.32
C LYS A 146 4.31 41.90 39.88
N GLU A 147 5.42 41.15 39.77
CA GLU A 147 6.75 41.61 40.21
C GLU A 147 7.21 42.86 39.45
N ALA A 148 7.00 42.89 38.12
CA ALA A 148 7.34 44.04 37.30
C ALA A 148 6.54 45.28 37.70
N VAL A 149 5.24 45.15 37.93
CA VAL A 149 4.40 46.27 38.40
C VAL A 149 4.87 46.76 39.76
N SER A 150 5.06 45.87 40.73
CA SER A 150 5.57 46.25 42.07
C SER A 150 6.91 46.98 41.99
N ARG A 151 7.83 46.54 41.13
CA ARG A 151 9.13 47.20 40.92
C ARG A 151 8.99 48.61 40.33
N TRP A 152 8.07 48.82 39.39
CA TRP A 152 7.83 50.16 38.84
C TRP A 152 7.11 51.06 39.84
N THR A 153 6.20 50.52 40.65
CA THR A 153 5.58 51.22 41.79
C THR A 153 6.64 51.69 42.79
N ASP A 154 7.59 50.84 43.16
CA ASP A 154 8.74 51.21 44.02
C ASP A 154 9.55 52.37 43.42
N ASN A 155 9.86 52.28 42.12
CA ASN A 155 10.62 53.32 41.42
C ASN A 155 9.88 54.67 41.44
N VAL A 156 8.56 54.67 41.20
CA VAL A 156 7.74 55.88 41.26
C VAL A 156 7.80 56.52 42.65
N PHE A 157 7.62 55.72 43.71
CA PHE A 157 7.72 56.22 45.08
C PHE A 157 9.12 56.73 45.44
N ALA A 158 10.17 56.03 44.99
CA ALA A 158 11.55 56.45 45.21
C ALA A 158 11.87 57.80 44.55
N ILE A 159 11.43 58.00 43.30
CA ILE A 159 11.60 59.26 42.57
C ILE A 159 10.82 60.39 43.24
N LYS A 160 9.56 60.17 43.65
CA LYS A 160 8.76 61.17 44.38
C LYS A 160 9.44 61.59 45.68
N SER A 161 9.90 60.62 46.47
CA SER A 161 10.61 60.87 47.73
C SER A 161 11.89 61.66 47.52
N TRP A 162 12.68 61.30 46.51
CA TRP A 162 13.91 62.02 46.14
C TRP A 162 13.63 63.45 45.68
N ALA A 163 12.65 63.64 44.78
CA ALA A 163 12.28 64.96 44.25
C ALA A 163 11.82 65.91 45.37
N LYS A 164 10.99 65.40 46.29
CA LYS A 164 10.57 66.13 47.49
C LYS A 164 11.75 66.52 48.38
N LYS A 165 12.65 65.57 48.67
CA LYS A 165 13.81 65.81 49.57
C LYS A 165 14.87 66.72 48.97
N LYS A 166 15.12 66.62 47.66
CA LYS A 166 16.23 67.32 46.98
C LYS A 166 15.84 68.71 46.47
N PHE A 167 14.61 68.87 45.99
CA PHE A 167 14.14 70.10 45.36
C PHE A 167 12.98 70.78 46.09
N GLY A 168 12.44 70.17 47.16
CA GLY A 168 11.36 70.75 47.94
C GLY A 168 9.99 70.68 47.26
N PHE A 169 9.82 69.85 46.23
CA PHE A 169 8.53 69.70 45.56
C PHE A 169 7.47 69.05 46.46
N GLU A 170 6.25 69.56 46.39
CA GLU A 170 5.09 68.93 47.03
C GLU A 170 4.59 67.73 46.21
N ASN A 171 4.22 66.65 46.91
CA ASN A 171 3.74 65.42 46.28
C ASN A 171 2.50 65.66 45.40
N SER A 172 1.56 66.49 45.86
CA SER A 172 0.35 66.88 45.10
C SER A 172 0.66 67.55 43.76
N SER A 173 1.72 68.36 43.72
CA SER A 173 2.17 69.03 42.49
C SER A 173 2.85 68.04 41.54
N LEU A 174 3.65 67.11 42.06
CA LEU A 174 4.26 66.03 41.26
C LEU A 174 3.20 65.08 40.70
N ASP A 175 2.23 64.69 41.51
CA ASP A 175 1.17 63.75 41.14
C ASP A 175 0.29 64.34 40.04
N LYS A 176 -0.10 65.61 40.17
CA LYS A 176 -0.83 66.32 39.12
C LYS A 176 -0.01 66.51 37.83
N ALA A 177 1.29 66.75 37.94
CA ALA A 177 2.16 66.97 36.79
C ALA A 177 2.44 65.69 35.98
N PHE A 178 2.61 64.56 36.67
CA PHE A 178 2.88 63.26 36.03
C PHE A 178 1.64 62.38 35.87
N GLY A 179 0.47 62.85 36.29
CA GLY A 179 -0.80 62.12 36.17
C GLY A 179 -0.87 60.88 37.06
N ILE A 180 -0.26 60.93 38.24
CA ILE A 180 -0.27 59.82 39.21
C ILE A 180 -1.60 59.87 39.98
N PRO A 181 -2.43 58.81 39.91
CA PRO A 181 -3.70 58.75 40.64
C PRO A 181 -3.51 58.81 42.17
N GLU A 182 -4.53 59.31 42.89
CA GLU A 182 -4.50 59.35 44.37
C GLU A 182 -4.55 57.95 45.01
N ASP A 183 -5.11 56.97 44.30
CA ASP A 183 -5.18 55.56 44.66
C ASP A 183 -4.04 54.71 44.09
N PHE A 184 -2.97 55.35 43.60
CA PHE A 184 -1.79 54.64 43.08
C PHE A 184 -1.07 53.91 44.21
N ASP A 185 -1.17 52.57 44.20
CA ASP A 185 -0.55 51.69 45.18
C ASP A 185 -0.20 50.32 44.55
N TYR A 186 0.38 49.41 45.34
CA TYR A 186 0.65 48.04 44.91
C TYR A 186 -0.64 47.29 44.53
N ILE A 187 -0.54 46.45 43.49
CA ILE A 187 -1.61 45.54 43.10
C ILE A 187 -1.61 44.35 44.07
N ASN A 188 -2.75 44.08 44.71
CA ASN A 188 -2.99 42.86 45.49
C ASN A 188 -3.24 41.65 44.57
#